data_AF-A0A953LTP5-F1
#
_entry.id   AF-A0A953LTP5-F1
#
_cell.length_a   1.000
_cell.length_b   1.000
_cell.length_c   1.000
_cell.angle_alpha   90.00
_cell.angle_beta   90.00
_cell.angle_gamma   90.00
#
_symmetry.space_group_name_H-M   'P 1'
#
loop_
_entity.id
_entity.type
_entity.pdbx_description
1 polymer ?
#
loop_
_entity_poly.entity_id
_entity_poly.type
_entity_poly.pdbx_seq_one_letter_code
_entity_poly.pdbx_strand_id
1 'polypeptide(L)'
;MKDFWLSCGHHLLDHDEGGGLLITDEFLKVYFARPELAPPPEACAVERTLHAALMADPRKPISTADTAAMADPDARENWTVMIAFRDHLMRHKTLEAAYLDLVRNGTGATPPLFLNQLVHLILRNALDGVE
;
A
#
# COMPACT_ATOMS: atom_id res chain seq x y z
N MET A 1 4.83 -7.65 24.46
CA MET A 1 4.93 -6.19 24.60
C MET A 1 3.59 -5.58 24.21
N LYS A 2 3.12 -4.54 24.91
CA LYS A 2 1.93 -3.79 24.47
C LYS A 2 2.31 -3.03 23.20
N ASP A 3 1.51 -3.12 22.15
CA ASP A 3 1.73 -2.28 20.97
C ASP A 3 1.55 -0.81 21.36
N PHE A 4 2.65 -0.06 21.32
CA PHE A 4 2.68 1.34 21.75
C PHE A 4 2.22 2.30 20.65
N TRP A 5 2.12 1.82 19.40
CA TRP A 5 1.67 2.63 18.26
C TRP A 5 0.80 1.79 17.30
N LEU A 6 -0.29 1.22 17.82
CA LEU A 6 -1.19 0.35 17.06
C LEU A 6 -1.68 0.98 15.74
N SER A 7 -1.93 2.29 15.74
CA SER A 7 -2.44 3.03 14.58
C SER A 7 -1.47 3.15 13.41
N CYS A 8 -0.19 2.82 13.56
CA CYS A 8 0.75 2.84 12.42
C CYS A 8 0.58 1.63 11.49
N GLY A 9 -0.09 0.56 11.95
CA GLY A 9 -0.30 -0.66 11.15
C GLY A 9 0.87 -1.65 11.19
N HIS A 10 1.85 -1.48 12.08
CA HIS A 10 3.01 -2.37 12.20
C HIS A 10 2.61 -3.84 12.47
N HIS A 11 1.54 -4.06 13.24
CA HIS A 11 0.98 -5.39 13.52
C HIS A 11 0.43 -6.15 12.30
N LEU A 12 0.32 -5.49 11.14
CA LEU A 12 -0.11 -6.10 9.88
C LEU A 12 1.07 -6.60 9.05
N LEU A 13 2.30 -6.41 9.50
CA LEU A 13 3.51 -6.78 8.79
C LEU A 13 4.17 -7.99 9.44
N ASP A 14 4.90 -8.73 8.63
CA ASP A 14 5.82 -9.77 9.11
C ASP A 14 7.25 -9.23 9.15
N HIS A 15 8.18 -10.04 9.66
CA HIS A 15 9.60 -9.72 9.71
C HIS A 15 10.44 -10.76 8.98
N ASP A 16 11.50 -10.33 8.32
CA ASP A 16 12.52 -11.24 7.84
C ASP A 16 13.54 -11.61 8.94
N GLU A 17 14.47 -12.51 8.62
CA GLU A 17 15.51 -12.94 9.58
C GLU A 17 16.39 -11.79 10.11
N GLY A 18 16.47 -10.68 9.37
CA GLY A 18 17.19 -9.48 9.74
C GLY A 18 16.34 -8.44 10.48
N GLY A 19 15.06 -8.74 10.75
CA GLY A 19 14.13 -7.82 11.39
C GLY A 19 13.55 -6.75 10.46
N GLY A 20 13.74 -6.87 9.15
CA GLY A 20 13.15 -5.96 8.16
C GLY A 20 11.67 -6.25 7.93
N LEU A 21 10.88 -5.21 7.66
CA LEU A 21 9.42 -5.32 7.53
C LEU A 21 9.02 -5.94 6.18
N LEU A 22 8.32 -7.08 6.24
CA LEU A 22 7.76 -7.78 5.10
C LEU A 22 6.31 -7.38 4.86
N ILE A 23 5.99 -7.06 3.60
CA ILE A 23 4.62 -6.75 3.16
C ILE A 23 3.76 -8.00 3.26
N THR A 24 2.57 -7.86 3.84
CA THR A 24 1.53 -8.89 3.86
C THR A 24 0.33 -8.49 2.99
N ASP A 25 -0.56 -9.45 2.72
CA ASP A 25 -1.82 -9.16 2.05
C ASP A 25 -2.72 -8.24 2.89
N GLU A 26 -2.73 -8.41 4.22
CA GLU A 26 -3.54 -7.59 5.12
C GLU A 26 -3.07 -6.14 5.14
N PHE A 27 -1.75 -5.91 5.08
CA PHE A 27 -1.20 -4.56 4.96
C PHE A 27 -1.63 -3.88 3.65
N LEU A 28 -1.62 -4.60 2.52
CA LEU A 28 -2.06 -4.05 1.24
C LEU A 28 -3.56 -3.73 1.24
N LYS A 29 -4.39 -4.57 1.85
CA LYS A 29 -5.84 -4.33 1.96
C LYS A 29 -6.18 -3.05 2.72
N VAL A 30 -5.36 -2.61 3.67
CA VAL A 30 -5.56 -1.32 4.36
C VAL A 30 -5.52 -0.15 3.37
N TYR A 31 -4.63 -0.19 2.37
CA TYR A 31 -4.62 0.82 1.33
C TYR A 31 -5.90 0.78 0.49
N PHE A 32 -6.37 -0.41 0.10
CA PHE A 32 -7.60 -0.56 -0.71
C PHE A 32 -8.89 -0.24 0.07
N ALA A 33 -8.83 -0.25 1.40
CA ALA A 33 -9.94 0.14 2.28
C ALA A 33 -10.03 1.66 2.49
N ARG A 34 -9.08 2.45 1.97
CA ARG A 34 -9.14 3.91 2.07
C ARG A 34 -10.35 4.45 1.29
N PRO A 35 -11.04 5.50 1.79
CA PRO A 35 -12.20 6.09 1.11
C PRO A 35 -11.96 6.49 -0.35
N GLU A 36 -10.74 6.85 -0.71
CA GLU A 36 -10.35 7.22 -2.08
C GLU A 36 -10.37 6.03 -3.07
N LEU A 37 -10.39 4.79 -2.57
CA LEU A 37 -10.37 3.55 -3.37
C LEU A 37 -11.58 2.63 -3.10
N ALA A 38 -12.30 2.86 -2.00
CA ALA A 38 -13.52 2.16 -1.70
C ALA A 38 -14.62 2.59 -2.69
N PRO A 39 -15.12 1.71 -3.57
CA PRO A 39 -16.04 2.10 -4.63
C PRO A 39 -17.35 2.66 -4.04
N PRO A 40 -17.79 3.85 -4.43
CA PRO A 40 -19.08 4.37 -4.00
C PRO A 40 -20.26 3.58 -4.62
N PRO A 41 -21.50 3.74 -4.13
CA PRO A 41 -22.66 3.03 -4.67
C PRO A 41 -22.85 3.18 -6.19
N GLU A 42 -22.52 4.35 -6.72
CA GLU A 42 -22.62 4.74 -8.13
C GLU A 42 -21.42 4.30 -8.99
N ALA A 43 -20.40 3.69 -8.40
CA ALA A 43 -19.19 3.22 -9.09
C ALA A 43 -19.53 2.41 -10.35
N CYS A 44 -18.62 2.42 -11.33
CA CYS A 44 -18.82 1.60 -12.52
C CYS A 44 -18.58 0.09 -12.22
N ALA A 45 -19.05 -0.80 -13.10
CA ALA A 45 -18.86 -2.25 -12.90
C ALA A 45 -17.37 -2.65 -12.91
N VAL A 46 -16.55 -1.95 -13.70
CA VAL A 46 -15.11 -2.18 -13.80
C VAL A 46 -14.43 -1.91 -12.46
N GLU A 47 -14.68 -0.75 -11.86
CA GLU A 47 -14.11 -0.34 -10.58
C GLU A 47 -14.49 -1.31 -9.45
N ARG A 48 -15.78 -1.65 -9.32
CA ARG A 48 -16.24 -2.65 -8.32
C ARG A 48 -15.58 -4.01 -8.51
N THR A 49 -15.44 -4.45 -9.76
CA THR A 49 -14.81 -5.75 -10.07
C THR A 49 -13.33 -5.74 -9.73
N LEU A 50 -12.62 -4.65 -10.05
CA LEU A 50 -11.21 -4.49 -9.74
C LEU A 50 -10.98 -4.44 -8.22
N HIS A 51 -11.77 -3.63 -7.49
CA HIS A 51 -11.69 -3.54 -6.04
C HIS A 51 -11.91 -4.90 -5.38
N ALA A 52 -13.00 -5.60 -5.75
CA ALA A 52 -13.29 -6.93 -5.21
C ALA A 52 -12.19 -7.95 -5.52
N ALA A 53 -11.62 -7.90 -6.74
CA ALA A 53 -10.52 -8.78 -7.11
C ALA A 53 -9.27 -8.55 -6.26
N LEU A 54 -8.94 -7.28 -5.95
CA LEU A 54 -7.78 -6.93 -5.12
C LEU A 54 -8.00 -7.14 -3.63
N MET A 55 -9.24 -7.03 -3.15
CA MET A 55 -9.56 -7.43 -1.79
C MET A 55 -9.42 -8.96 -1.59
N ALA A 56 -9.66 -9.75 -2.64
CA ALA A 56 -9.47 -11.20 -2.62
C ALA A 56 -8.00 -11.61 -2.82
N ASP A 57 -7.30 -10.97 -3.76
CA ASP A 57 -5.89 -11.22 -4.10
C ASP A 57 -5.15 -9.88 -4.25
N PRO A 58 -4.60 -9.32 -3.16
CA PRO A 58 -3.96 -8.01 -3.16
C PRO A 58 -2.79 -7.87 -4.11
N ARG A 59 -2.11 -8.99 -4.40
CA ARG A 59 -0.92 -9.06 -5.26
C ARG A 59 -1.26 -9.36 -6.72
N LYS A 60 -2.55 -9.47 -7.05
CA LYS A 60 -3.00 -9.70 -8.43
C LYS A 60 -2.45 -8.61 -9.36
N PRO A 61 -1.78 -8.98 -10.47
CA PRO A 61 -1.34 -8.03 -11.48
C PRO A 61 -2.52 -7.26 -12.06
N ILE A 62 -2.36 -5.94 -12.18
CA ILE A 62 -3.34 -5.04 -12.78
C ILE A 62 -2.65 -4.30 -13.91
N SER A 63 -3.23 -4.35 -15.11
CA SER A 63 -2.70 -3.65 -16.27
C SER A 63 -3.17 -2.20 -16.31
N THR A 64 -2.46 -1.37 -17.08
CA THR A 64 -2.90 0.01 -17.36
C THR A 64 -4.24 0.06 -18.11
N ALA A 65 -4.57 -0.98 -18.87
CA ALA A 65 -5.86 -1.09 -19.54
C ALA A 65 -7.01 -1.32 -18.55
N ASP A 66 -6.76 -2.05 -17.46
CA ASP A 66 -7.77 -2.32 -16.42
C ASP A 66 -8.18 -1.04 -15.69
N THR A 67 -7.21 -0.18 -15.33
CA THR A 67 -7.52 1.12 -14.72
C THR A 67 -8.11 2.09 -15.75
N ALA A 68 -7.61 2.11 -16.99
CA ALA A 68 -8.12 2.99 -18.05
C ALA A 68 -9.59 2.71 -18.43
N ALA A 69 -10.07 1.48 -18.22
CA ALA A 69 -11.46 1.10 -18.47
C ALA A 69 -12.47 1.65 -17.44
N MET A 70 -12.01 2.24 -16.33
CA MET A 70 -12.89 2.90 -15.36
C MET A 70 -13.55 4.12 -15.96
N ALA A 71 -14.87 4.25 -15.76
CA ALA A 71 -15.65 5.36 -16.33
C ALA A 71 -15.36 6.70 -15.63
N ASP A 72 -15.14 6.66 -14.32
CA ASP A 72 -14.82 7.83 -13.51
C ASP A 72 -13.32 8.19 -13.65
N PRO A 73 -12.98 9.40 -14.12
CA PRO A 73 -11.58 9.84 -14.22
C PRO A 73 -10.88 9.93 -12.86
N ASP A 74 -11.58 10.29 -11.78
CA ASP A 74 -10.97 10.46 -10.45
C ASP A 74 -10.64 9.07 -9.88
N ALA A 75 -11.55 8.10 -10.01
CA ALA A 75 -11.29 6.71 -9.65
C ALA A 75 -10.11 6.14 -10.45
N ARG A 76 -10.04 6.40 -11.75
CA ARG A 76 -8.93 5.97 -12.61
C ARG A 76 -7.59 6.51 -12.12
N GLU A 77 -7.53 7.79 -11.75
CA GLU A 77 -6.32 8.42 -11.22
C GLU A 77 -5.89 7.78 -9.90
N ASN A 78 -6.82 7.66 -8.95
CA ASN A 78 -6.57 7.05 -7.64
C ASN A 78 -6.05 5.61 -7.77
N TRP A 79 -6.70 4.79 -8.60
CA TRP A 79 -6.26 3.42 -8.83
C TRP A 79 -4.91 3.34 -9.54
N THR A 80 -4.63 4.23 -10.50
CA THR A 80 -3.33 4.25 -11.19
C THR A 80 -2.20 4.56 -10.21
N VAL A 81 -2.38 5.57 -9.35
CA VAL A 81 -1.41 5.92 -8.29
C VAL A 81 -1.24 4.77 -7.30
N MET A 82 -2.33 4.16 -6.87
CA MET A 82 -2.29 3.08 -5.89
C MET A 82 -1.60 1.83 -6.44
N ILE A 83 -1.90 1.41 -7.67
CA ILE A 83 -1.28 0.24 -8.29
C ILE A 83 0.22 0.48 -8.48
N ALA A 84 0.62 1.66 -8.96
CA ALA A 84 2.04 2.00 -9.09
C ALA A 84 2.78 1.94 -7.74
N PHE A 85 2.17 2.45 -6.67
CA PHE A 85 2.76 2.39 -5.33
C PHE A 85 2.82 0.96 -4.79
N ARG A 86 1.74 0.17 -4.92
CA ARG A 86 1.72 -1.24 -4.51
C ARG A 86 2.82 -2.04 -5.22
N ASP A 87 2.90 -1.91 -6.54
CA ASP A 87 3.88 -2.60 -7.36
C ASP A 87 5.29 -2.16 -6.99
N HIS A 88 5.48 -0.87 -6.64
CA HIS A 88 6.73 -0.40 -6.07
C HIS A 88 7.10 -1.15 -4.80
N LEU A 89 6.20 -1.22 -3.81
CA LEU A 89 6.43 -1.94 -2.57
C LEU A 89 6.80 -3.42 -2.83
N MET A 90 6.07 -4.09 -3.71
CA MET A 90 6.25 -5.52 -4.03
C MET A 90 7.57 -5.84 -4.75
N ARG A 91 8.23 -4.85 -5.38
CA ARG A 91 9.53 -5.06 -6.03
C ARG A 91 10.69 -5.20 -5.05
N HIS A 92 10.48 -4.83 -3.79
CA HIS A 92 11.51 -4.89 -2.76
C HIS A 92 11.19 -5.95 -1.72
N LYS A 93 12.23 -6.55 -1.13
CA LYS A 93 12.07 -7.55 -0.08
C LYS A 93 11.43 -6.95 1.17
N THR A 94 11.81 -5.73 1.55
CA THR A 94 11.34 -5.07 2.76
C THR A 94 10.80 -3.67 2.50
N LEU A 95 9.94 -3.17 3.39
CA LEU A 95 9.43 -1.80 3.32
C LEU A 95 10.54 -0.76 3.47
N GLU A 96 11.56 -1.02 4.29
CA GLU A 96 12.74 -0.15 4.41
C GLU A 96 13.45 -0.01 3.06
N ALA A 97 13.61 -1.10 2.32
CA ALA A 97 14.26 -1.08 1.01
C ALA A 97 13.41 -0.33 -0.03
N ALA A 98 12.08 -0.52 0.01
CA ALA A 98 11.15 0.22 -0.85
C ALA A 98 11.16 1.73 -0.55
N TYR A 99 11.17 2.11 0.73
CA TYR A 99 11.27 3.50 1.16
C TYR A 99 12.61 4.13 0.75
N LEU A 100 13.72 3.41 0.95
CA LEU A 100 15.05 3.88 0.59
C LEU A 100 15.19 4.14 -0.91
N ASP A 101 14.57 3.30 -1.74
CA ASP A 101 14.51 3.50 -3.19
C ASP A 101 13.78 4.80 -3.57
N LEU A 102 12.61 5.06 -2.99
CA LEU A 102 11.84 6.30 -3.20
C LEU A 102 12.62 7.55 -2.82
N VAL A 103 13.35 7.51 -1.70
CA VAL A 103 14.15 8.65 -1.23
C VAL A 103 15.36 8.89 -2.12
N ARG A 104 16.01 7.84 -2.63
CA ARG A 104 17.22 7.95 -3.45
C ARG A 104 16.94 8.29 -4.91
N ASN A 105 15.89 7.70 -5.46
CA ASN A 105 15.58 7.76 -6.89
C ASN A 105 14.42 8.72 -7.21
N GLY A 106 13.82 9.32 -6.18
CA GLY A 106 12.69 10.23 -6.29
C GLY A 106 11.36 9.52 -6.08
N THR A 107 10.40 10.25 -5.52
CA THR A 107 9.11 9.69 -5.10
C THR A 107 8.10 9.59 -6.24
N GLY A 108 8.39 10.21 -7.39
CA GLY A 108 7.49 10.24 -8.55
C GLY A 108 6.10 10.75 -8.18
N ALA A 109 5.07 10.01 -8.61
CA ALA A 109 3.68 10.28 -8.28
C ALA A 109 3.23 9.71 -6.92
N THR A 110 4.14 9.17 -6.11
CA THR A 110 3.79 8.60 -4.80
C THR A 110 3.28 9.70 -3.87
N PRO A 111 2.05 9.59 -3.32
CA PRO A 111 1.51 10.57 -2.40
C PRO A 111 2.39 10.73 -1.15
N PRO A 112 2.62 11.97 -0.67
CA PRO A 112 3.37 12.21 0.58
C PRO A 112 2.80 11.47 1.79
N LEU A 113 1.47 11.26 1.82
CA LEU A 113 0.81 10.49 2.87
C LEU A 113 1.33 9.05 2.95
N PHE A 114 1.62 8.41 1.80
CA PHE A 114 2.13 7.05 1.78
C PHE A 114 3.56 6.99 2.30
N LEU A 115 4.38 7.98 1.98
CA LEU A 115 5.73 8.11 2.54
C LEU A 115 5.69 8.26 4.06
N ASN A 116 4.80 9.11 4.58
CA ASN A 116 4.63 9.28 6.03
C ASN A 116 4.23 7.96 6.71
N GLN A 117 3.34 7.18 6.08
CA GLN A 117 2.95 5.87 6.61
C GLN A 117 4.14 4.90 6.64
N LEU A 118 4.94 4.84 5.59
CA LEU A 118 6.18 4.03 5.58
C LEU A 118 7.13 4.47 6.71
N VAL A 119 7.33 5.77 6.89
CA VAL A 119 8.18 6.31 7.97
C VAL A 119 7.66 5.89 9.35
N HIS A 120 6.35 5.96 9.59
CA HIS A 120 5.77 5.53 10.87
C HIS A 120 6.05 4.05 11.14
N LEU A 121 5.89 3.19 10.13
CA LEU A 121 6.14 1.75 10.25
C LEU A 121 7.61 1.46 10.54
N ILE A 122 8.51 2.08 9.78
CA ILE A 122 9.97 1.91 9.92
C ILE A 122 10.43 2.43 11.29
N LEU A 123 9.92 3.59 11.73
CA LEU A 123 10.26 4.15 13.02
C LEU A 123 9.72 3.28 14.17
N ARG A 124 8.47 2.80 14.08
CA ARG A 124 7.94 1.83 15.04
C ARG A 124 8.86 0.62 15.08
N ASN A 125 9.24 0.06 13.94
CA ASN A 125 10.09 -1.12 13.87
C ASN A 125 11.47 -0.89 14.52
N ALA A 126 12.09 0.26 14.26
CA ALA A 126 13.38 0.63 14.84
C ALA A 126 13.34 0.80 16.37
N LEU A 127 12.17 1.08 16.93
CA LEU A 127 11.94 1.23 18.37
C LEU A 127 11.41 -0.06 19.02
N ASP A 128 11.25 -1.15 18.28
CA ASP A 128 10.79 -2.41 18.85
C ASP A 128 11.79 -2.97 19.86
N GLY A 129 11.31 -3.29 21.07
CA GLY A 129 12.16 -3.79 22.15
C GLY A 129 13.08 -2.75 22.81
N VAL A 130 12.93 -1.46 22.48
CA VAL A 130 13.62 -0.36 23.18
C VAL A 130 12.83 0.02 24.45
N GLU A 131 13.50 -0.01 25.61
CA GLU A 131 12.98 0.47 26.91
C GLU A 131 13.38 1.92 27.20
#